data_AF-A0A8T7ITM4-F1
#
_entry.id   AF-A0A8T7ITM4-F1
#
_cell.length_a   1.000
_cell.length_b   1.000
_cell.length_c   1.000
_cell.angle_alpha   90.00
_cell.angle_beta   90.00
_cell.angle_gamma   90.00
#
_symmetry.space_group_name_H-M   'P 1'
#
loop_
_entity.id
_entity.type
_entity.pdbx_description
1 polymer ?
#
loop_
_entity_poly.entity_id
_entity_poly.type
_entity_poly.pdbx_seq_one_letter_code
_entity_poly.pdbx_strand_id
1 'polypeptide(L)'
;MMHRLTLFSLILFLAACSSVNSRIESHQAEFDSYPVEVQSAIRNGEVQLGFTELQVRMAWGDPSNTAREVSEATGEQIVWGYRDSSPTVSFGVGVGGGSGHRSTSAGVGVSSGGRQEYEKIAVFSEGRVVDIRYFDN
;
A
#
# COMPACT_ATOMS: atom_id res chain seq x y z
N MET A 1 -14.38 -28.34 19.69
CA MET A 1 -13.31 -28.15 18.67
C MET A 1 -13.53 -26.84 17.92
N MET A 2 -13.55 -25.70 18.62
CA MET A 2 -13.89 -24.37 18.03
C MET A 2 -12.98 -23.24 18.55
N HIS A 3 -11.81 -23.56 19.09
CA HIS A 3 -10.84 -22.56 19.60
C HIS A 3 -9.65 -22.34 18.66
N ARG A 4 -9.57 -23.10 17.56
CA ARG A 4 -8.44 -23.05 16.62
C ARG A 4 -8.57 -21.95 15.56
N LEU A 5 -9.77 -21.37 15.37
CA LEU A 5 -9.99 -20.28 14.41
C LEU A 5 -9.63 -18.90 14.99
N THR A 6 -9.72 -18.72 16.32
CA THR A 6 -9.44 -17.43 16.98
C THR A 6 -7.96 -17.07 16.99
N LEU A 7 -7.07 -18.06 16.88
CA LEU A 7 -5.62 -17.84 16.94
C LEU A 7 -5.03 -17.26 15.64
N PHE A 8 -5.70 -17.43 14.50
CA PHE A 8 -5.17 -17.01 13.20
C PHE A 8 -5.35 -15.50 12.94
N SER A 9 -6.37 -14.89 13.54
CA SER A 9 -6.65 -13.46 13.39
C SER A 9 -5.66 -12.58 14.18
N LEU A 10 -5.07 -13.09 15.27
CA LEU A 10 -4.13 -12.32 16.10
C LEU A 10 -2.75 -12.13 15.44
N ILE A 11 -2.34 -13.03 14.55
CA ILE A 11 -1.00 -12.99 13.93
C ILE A 11 -0.88 -11.86 12.89
N LEU A 12 -1.98 -11.50 12.20
CA LEU A 12 -1.96 -10.42 11.20
C LEU A 12 -1.79 -9.03 11.84
N PHE A 13 -2.31 -8.81 13.05
CA PHE A 13 -2.17 -7.52 13.75
C PHE A 13 -0.73 -7.24 14.21
N LEU A 14 0.05 -8.28 14.55
CA LEU A 14 1.44 -8.11 14.98
C LEU A 14 2.37 -7.74 13.81
N ALA A 15 2.12 -8.26 12.61
CA ALA A 15 2.94 -7.98 11.44
C ALA A 15 2.80 -6.51 10.97
N ALA A 16 1.57 -5.98 11.00
CA ALA A 16 1.31 -4.58 10.65
C ALA A 16 2.00 -3.61 11.62
N CYS A 17 1.91 -3.86 12.93
CA CYS A 17 2.52 -3.02 13.95
C CYS A 17 4.06 -3.06 13.92
N SER A 18 4.66 -4.24 13.61
CA SER A 18 6.12 -4.35 13.43
C SER A 18 6.65 -3.47 12.29
N SER A 19 5.87 -3.30 11.22
CA SER A 19 6.25 -2.45 10.09
C SER A 19 6.16 -0.95 10.42
N VAL A 20 5.16 -0.55 11.20
CA VAL A 20 5.00 0.86 11.62
C VAL A 20 6.04 1.23 12.68
N ASN A 21 6.25 0.39 13.69
CA ASN A 21 7.22 0.66 14.76
C ASN A 21 8.64 0.81 14.20
N SER A 22 9.08 -0.06 13.28
CA SER A 22 10.40 0.08 12.64
C SER A 22 10.56 1.39 11.86
N ARG A 23 9.49 1.89 11.22
CA ARG A 23 9.52 3.20 10.53
C ARG A 23 9.58 4.34 11.54
N ILE A 24 8.84 4.27 12.64
CA ILE A 24 8.90 5.25 13.73
C ILE A 24 10.30 5.28 14.34
N GLU A 25 10.88 4.12 14.67
CA GLU A 25 12.22 4.01 15.25
C GLU A 25 13.28 4.67 14.36
N SER A 26 13.16 4.53 13.03
CA SER A 26 14.07 5.19 12.08
C SER A 26 13.96 6.73 12.05
N HIS A 27 12.86 7.29 12.58
CA HIS A 27 12.59 8.73 12.64
C HIS A 27 12.16 9.18 14.05
N GLN A 28 12.69 8.53 15.09
CA GLN A 28 12.19 8.66 16.46
C GLN A 28 12.15 10.12 16.96
N ALA A 29 13.21 10.89 16.73
CA ALA A 29 13.31 12.28 17.18
C ALA A 29 12.23 13.18 16.53
N GLU A 30 11.94 12.95 15.25
CA GLU A 30 10.90 13.69 14.54
C GLU A 30 9.51 13.27 15.06
N PHE A 31 9.28 11.96 15.21
CA PHE A 31 8.04 11.41 15.74
C PHE A 31 7.71 11.95 17.14
N ASP A 32 8.71 12.00 18.02
CA ASP A 32 8.56 12.49 19.40
C ASP A 32 8.24 13.99 19.45
N SER A 33 8.60 14.74 18.39
CA SER A 33 8.30 16.17 18.28
C SER A 33 6.84 16.46 17.89
N TYR A 34 6.13 15.47 17.34
CA TYR A 34 4.78 15.67 16.86
C TYR A 34 3.74 15.75 17.99
N PRO A 35 2.60 16.41 17.75
CA PRO A 35 1.45 16.36 18.65
C PRO A 35 1.00 14.92 18.94
N VAL A 36 0.48 14.68 20.14
CA VAL A 36 0.02 13.34 20.58
C VAL A 36 -1.00 12.73 19.62
N GLU A 37 -1.89 13.55 19.04
CA GLU A 37 -2.87 13.11 18.05
C GLU A 37 -2.19 12.55 16.79
N VAL A 38 -1.17 13.25 16.26
CA VAL A 38 -0.39 12.80 15.11
C VAL A 38 0.37 11.53 15.45
N GLN A 39 1.00 11.45 16.63
CA GLN A 39 1.69 10.25 17.08
C GLN A 39 0.75 9.04 17.16
N SER A 40 -0.46 9.25 17.68
CA SER A 40 -1.47 8.18 17.79
C SER A 40 -1.91 7.70 16.40
N ALA A 41 -2.21 8.62 15.49
CA ALA A 41 -2.60 8.29 14.13
C ALA A 41 -1.50 7.49 13.41
N ILE A 42 -0.25 7.94 13.48
CA ILE A 42 0.88 7.23 12.87
C ILE A 42 1.02 5.81 13.45
N ARG A 43 0.93 5.64 14.77
CA ARG A 43 0.98 4.31 15.42
C ARG A 43 -0.14 3.38 14.98
N ASN A 44 -1.31 3.95 14.68
CA ASN A 44 -2.46 3.22 14.16
C ASN A 44 -2.38 2.95 12.65
N GLY A 45 -1.34 3.44 11.95
CA GLY A 45 -1.24 3.35 10.49
C GLY A 45 -2.25 4.24 9.76
N GLU A 46 -2.71 5.29 10.41
CA GLU A 46 -3.69 6.25 9.88
C GLU A 46 -2.98 7.51 9.34
N VAL A 47 -3.56 8.10 8.30
CA VAL A 47 -3.13 9.37 7.72
C VAL A 47 -4.29 10.34 7.77
N GLN A 48 -3.99 11.60 8.07
CA GLN A 48 -4.97 12.67 8.15
C GLN A 48 -4.60 13.83 7.22
N LEU A 49 -5.58 14.70 6.93
CA LEU A 49 -5.33 15.93 6.19
C LEU A 49 -4.30 16.80 6.92
N GLY A 50 -3.45 17.48 6.14
CA GLY A 50 -2.37 18.29 6.68
C GLY A 50 -1.13 17.50 7.12
N PHE A 51 -1.14 16.16 7.02
CA PHE A 51 0.08 15.40 7.30
C PHE A 51 1.19 15.75 6.32
N THR A 52 2.44 15.72 6.79
CA THR A 52 3.63 15.85 5.95
C THR A 52 3.91 14.53 5.22
N GLU A 53 4.67 14.60 4.13
CA GLU A 53 5.17 13.40 3.44
C GLU A 53 5.86 12.41 4.38
N LEU A 54 6.65 12.92 5.33
CA LEU A 54 7.36 12.08 6.30
C LEU A 54 6.40 11.41 7.30
N GLN A 55 5.35 12.12 7.74
CA GLN A 55 4.29 11.54 8.58
C GLN A 55 3.54 10.42 7.83
N VAL A 56 3.24 10.63 6.54
CA VAL A 56 2.63 9.60 5.70
C VAL A 56 3.56 8.40 5.53
N ARG A 57 4.86 8.59 5.31
CA ARG A 57 5.81 7.47 5.21
C ARG A 57 5.95 6.71 6.53
N MET A 58 5.91 7.37 7.68
CA MET A 58 5.91 6.65 8.96
C MET A 58 4.64 5.80 9.12
N ALA A 59 3.46 6.33 8.77
CA ALA A 59 2.20 5.61 8.89
C ALA A 59 2.05 4.48 7.85
N TRP A 60 2.28 4.78 6.57
CA TRP A 60 1.95 3.88 5.45
C TRP A 60 3.17 3.27 4.75
N GLY A 61 4.36 3.79 4.99
CA GLY A 61 5.58 3.37 4.30
C GLY A 61 5.76 4.09 2.97
N ASP A 62 6.70 3.58 2.16
CA ASP A 62 6.98 4.11 0.84
C ASP A 62 5.83 3.79 -0.13
N PRO A 63 5.44 4.76 -0.98
CA PRO A 63 4.38 4.53 -1.95
C PRO A 63 4.80 3.52 -3.02
N SER A 64 3.84 2.74 -3.51
CA SER A 64 4.05 1.84 -4.65
C SER A 64 4.20 2.58 -5.97
N ASN A 65 3.63 3.79 -6.04
CA ASN A 65 3.72 4.68 -7.19
C ASN A 65 3.66 6.14 -6.73
N THR A 66 4.39 7.00 -7.44
CA THR A 66 4.32 8.45 -7.27
C THR A 66 4.06 9.08 -8.62
N ALA A 67 3.01 9.90 -8.70
CA ALA A 67 2.69 10.70 -9.86
C ALA A 67 2.74 12.19 -9.50
N ARG A 68 3.07 13.02 -10.48
CA ARG A 68 2.98 14.48 -10.39
C ARG A 68 1.86 14.93 -11.32
N GLU A 69 0.88 15.62 -10.76
CA GLU A 69 -0.27 16.17 -11.48
C GLU A 69 -0.18 17.68 -11.48
N VAL A 70 -0.44 18.31 -12.61
CA VAL A 70 -0.46 19.78 -12.74
C VAL A 70 -1.78 20.15 -13.39
N SER A 71 -2.57 20.99 -12.72
CA SER A 71 -3.82 21.50 -13.27
C SER A 71 -3.96 23.00 -13.03
N GLU A 72 -4.71 23.69 -13.89
CA GLU A 72 -5.00 25.13 -13.71
C GLU A 72 -5.84 25.41 -12.47
N ALA A 73 -6.64 24.43 -12.02
CA ALA A 73 -7.56 24.60 -10.89
C ALA A 73 -6.90 24.35 -9.53
N THR A 74 -5.99 23.37 -9.44
CA THR A 74 -5.39 22.92 -8.17
C THR A 74 -3.89 23.16 -8.07
N GLY A 75 -3.25 23.63 -9.15
CA GLY A 75 -1.81 23.80 -9.21
C GLY A 75 -1.07 22.47 -9.31
N GLU A 76 0.16 22.43 -8.80
CA GLU A 76 0.96 21.21 -8.74
C GLU A 76 0.55 20.35 -7.54
N GLN A 77 0.35 19.06 -7.79
CA GLN A 77 0.06 18.05 -6.79
C GLN A 77 0.94 16.83 -6.97
N ILE A 78 1.24 16.16 -5.86
CA ILE A 78 1.93 14.88 -5.84
C ILE A 78 0.92 13.83 -5.38
N VAL A 79 0.78 12.75 -6.14
CA VAL A 79 -0.15 11.66 -5.84
C VAL A 79 0.66 10.42 -5.51
N TRP A 80 0.47 9.89 -4.31
CA TRP A 80 1.09 8.66 -3.85
C TRP A 80 0.04 7.55 -3.82
N GLY A 81 0.32 6.47 -4.54
CA GLY A 81 -0.54 5.29 -4.57
C GLY A 81 0.11 4.08 -3.91
N TYR A 82 -0.67 3.37 -3.10
CA TYR A 82 -0.27 2.17 -2.37
C TYR A 82 -1.08 0.98 -2.89
N ARG A 83 -0.39 -0.11 -3.20
CA ARG A 83 -1.01 -1.35 -3.70
C ARG A 83 -0.86 -2.45 -2.68
N ASP A 84 -1.87 -3.31 -2.59
CA ASP A 84 -1.71 -4.61 -1.95
C ASP A 84 -0.77 -5.45 -2.84
N SER A 85 0.33 -5.94 -2.26
CA SER A 85 1.33 -6.71 -2.99
C SER A 85 0.96 -8.19 -3.11
N SER A 86 -0.32 -8.55 -3.15
CA SER A 86 -0.75 -9.93 -3.37
C SER A 86 -0.30 -10.40 -4.76
N PRO A 87 0.69 -11.32 -4.87
CA PRO A 87 1.04 -11.88 -6.16
C PRO A 87 -0.13 -12.72 -6.65
N THR A 88 -0.79 -12.31 -7.74
CA THR A 88 -1.76 -13.17 -8.42
C THR A 88 -1.00 -14.33 -9.06
N VAL A 89 -0.91 -15.45 -8.33
CA VAL A 89 -0.38 -16.71 -8.85
C VAL A 89 -1.42 -17.31 -9.80
N SER A 90 -1.18 -17.20 -11.10
CA SER A 90 -2.05 -17.81 -12.11
C SER A 90 -1.49 -19.16 -12.54
N PHE A 91 -2.34 -20.20 -12.43
CA PHE A 91 -2.07 -21.54 -12.97
C PHE A 91 -2.80 -21.66 -14.31
N GLY A 92 -2.05 -21.71 -15.41
CA GLY A 92 -2.61 -21.78 -16.76
C GLY A 92 -2.34 -23.14 -17.42
N VAL A 93 -3.39 -23.78 -17.93
CA VAL A 93 -3.26 -24.86 -18.92
C VAL A 93 -3.50 -24.24 -20.30
N GLY A 94 -2.42 -23.97 -21.04
CA GLY A 94 -2.50 -23.37 -22.36
C GLY A 94 -2.69 -24.44 -23.44
N VAL A 95 -3.85 -24.47 -24.10
CA VAL A 95 -4.03 -25.17 -25.38
C VAL A 95 -3.69 -24.20 -26.52
N GLY A 96 -2.40 -24.09 -26.84
CA GLY A 96 -1.91 -23.25 -27.94
C GLY A 96 -2.22 -23.88 -29.30
N GLY A 97 -3.11 -23.26 -30.07
CA GLY A 97 -3.27 -23.52 -31.50
C GLY A 97 -2.20 -22.77 -32.29
N GLY A 98 -1.08 -23.43 -32.58
CA GLY A 98 0.01 -22.87 -33.39
C GLY A 98 0.87 -24.00 -33.94
N SER A 99 0.98 -24.05 -35.27
CA SER A 99 1.53 -25.16 -36.05
C SER A 99 2.95 -25.56 -35.65
N GLY A 100 3.10 -26.83 -35.25
CA GLY A 100 4.40 -27.50 -35.11
C GLY A 100 4.75 -27.87 -33.67
N HIS A 101 4.51 -29.14 -33.36
CA HIS A 101 4.95 -29.89 -32.17
C HIS A 101 3.99 -29.81 -30.97
N ARG A 102 3.43 -30.98 -30.62
CA ARG A 102 2.44 -31.16 -29.56
C ARG A 102 3.13 -31.04 -28.21
N SER A 103 2.89 -29.93 -27.51
CA SER A 103 3.26 -29.77 -26.11
C SER A 103 2.05 -29.28 -25.34
N THR A 104 1.39 -30.16 -24.60
CA THR A 104 0.50 -29.75 -23.50
C THR A 104 1.39 -29.26 -22.37
N SER A 105 1.59 -27.96 -22.25
CA SER A 105 2.32 -27.38 -21.12
C SER A 105 1.34 -26.90 -20.05
N ALA A 106 1.48 -27.45 -18.84
CA ALA A 106 1.00 -26.80 -17.63
C ALA A 106 2.05 -25.75 -17.25
N GLY A 107 1.66 -24.48 -17.26
CA GLY A 107 2.53 -23.36 -16.92
C GLY A 107 2.11 -22.73 -15.59
N VAL A 108 3.09 -22.41 -14.76
CA VAL A 108 2.92 -21.44 -13.67
C VAL A 108 3.33 -20.08 -14.20
N GLY A 109 2.40 -19.14 -14.23
CA GLY A 109 2.66 -17.76 -14.65
C GLY A 109 2.46 -16.82 -13.47
N VAL A 110 3.48 -16.02 -13.16
CA VAL A 110 3.26 -14.80 -12.38
C VAL A 110 2.87 -13.72 -13.38
N SER A 111 1.62 -13.26 -13.33
CA SER A 111 1.18 -12.13 -14.14
C SER A 111 0.97 -10.93 -13.21
N SER A 112 1.69 -9.84 -13.47
CA SER A 112 1.43 -8.53 -12.89
C SER A 112 0.43 -7.72 -13.73
N GLY A 113 -0.27 -8.40 -14.65
CA GLY A 113 -1.15 -7.82 -15.65
C GLY A 113 -2.58 -7.68 -15.15
N GLY A 114 -2.86 -6.57 -14.47
CA GLY A 114 -4.20 -6.11 -14.12
C GLY A 114 -4.13 -4.60 -13.89
N ARG A 115 -5.24 -3.89 -14.15
CA ARG A 115 -5.43 -2.46 -13.88
C ARG A 115 -4.74 -2.07 -12.56
N GLN A 116 -3.99 -0.96 -12.51
CA GLN A 116 -3.34 -0.54 -11.26
C GLN A 116 -4.43 -0.26 -10.21
N GLU A 117 -4.74 -1.27 -9.39
CA GLU A 117 -5.68 -1.18 -8.28
C GLU A 117 -4.90 -0.73 -7.06
N TYR A 118 -5.03 0.55 -6.75
CA TYR A 118 -4.53 1.12 -5.51
C TYR A 118 -5.50 0.74 -4.39
N GLU A 119 -4.98 0.30 -3.25
CA GLU A 119 -5.75 0.14 -2.00
C GLU A 119 -6.03 1.50 -1.38
N LYS A 120 -5.05 2.40 -1.44
CA LYS A 120 -5.15 3.75 -0.90
C LYS A 120 -4.25 4.74 -1.63
N ILE A 121 -4.68 6.00 -1.62
CA ILE A 121 -3.98 7.13 -2.22
C ILE A 121 -3.91 8.29 -1.23
N ALA A 122 -2.76 8.95 -1.17
CA ALA A 122 -2.59 10.27 -0.55
C ALA A 122 -2.23 11.30 -1.64
N VAL A 123 -2.94 12.42 -1.67
CA VAL A 123 -2.64 13.56 -2.55
C VAL A 123 -2.03 14.67 -1.72
N PHE A 124 -0.93 15.22 -2.20
CA PHE A 124 -0.20 16.29 -1.56
C PHE A 124 -0.26 17.56 -2.39
N SER A 125 -0.39 18.69 -1.70
CA SER A 125 -0.10 20.02 -2.23
C SER A 125 0.74 20.75 -1.21
N GLU A 126 1.78 21.47 -1.65
CA GLU A 126 2.73 22.19 -0.78
C GLU A 126 3.34 21.30 0.34
N GLY A 127 3.58 20.02 0.05
CA GLY A 127 4.15 19.06 1.00
C GLY A 127 3.22 18.66 2.14
N ARG A 128 1.90 18.83 1.96
CA ARG A 128 0.85 18.49 2.92
C ARG A 128 -0.26 17.69 2.27
N VAL A 129 -0.82 16.72 2.99
CA VAL A 129 -1.96 15.92 2.51
C VAL A 129 -3.19 16.81 2.36
N VAL A 130 -3.76 16.85 1.16
CA VAL A 130 -4.98 17.59 0.82
C VAL A 130 -6.16 16.69 0.46
N ASP A 131 -5.91 15.44 0.07
CA ASP A 131 -6.94 14.44 -0.20
C ASP A 131 -6.43 13.03 0.14
N ILE A 132 -7.35 12.18 0.59
CA ILE A 132 -7.09 10.80 0.97
C ILE A 132 -8.20 9.93 0.40
N ARG A 133 -7.83 8.91 -0.37
CA ARG A 133 -8.77 7.98 -0.99
C ARG A 133 -8.45 6.55 -0.57
N TYR A 134 -9.47 5.85 -0.09
CA TYR A 134 -9.41 4.41 0.17
C TYR A 134 -10.28 3.71 -0.87
N PHE A 135 -9.82 2.58 -1.36
CA PHE A 135 -10.51 1.79 -2.37
C PHE A 135 -10.84 0.42 -1.79
N ASP A 136 -12.11 0.04 -1.86
CA ASP A 136 -12.54 -1.32 -1.55
C ASP A 136 -12.16 -2.23 -2.72
N ASN A 137 -11.52 -3.36 -2.41
CA ASN A 137 -11.21 -4.43 -3.37
C ASN A 137 -12.23 -5.57 -3.28
#